data_AF-A0AAJ3FVT0-F1
#
_entry.id   AF-A0AAJ3FVT0-F1
#
_cell.length_a   1.000
_cell.length_b   1.000
_cell.length_c   1.000
_cell.angle_alpha   90.00
_cell.angle_beta   90.00
_cell.angle_gamma   90.00
#
_symmetry.space_group_name_H-M   'P 1'
#
loop_
_entity.id
_entity.type
_entity.pdbx_description
1 polymer ?
#
loop_
_entity_poly.entity_id
_entity_poly.type
_entity_poly.pdbx_seq_one_letter_code
_entity_poly.pdbx_strand_id
1 'polypeptide(L)' 'MPIRRSGNFDLNAGIVQLTQKKLAGFLDETELAQTEVKLEGGKISFVAPESILEKITQHLGQPAGRLSTTNE' A
#
# COMPACT_ATOMS: atom_id res chain seq x y z
N MET A 1 12.06 14.85 -36.80
CA MET A 1 12.23 15.31 -35.41
C MET A 1 11.68 14.23 -34.47
N PRO A 2 12.40 13.77 -33.43
CA PRO A 2 11.83 12.81 -32.50
C PRO A 2 10.89 13.55 -31.55
N ILE A 3 9.63 13.11 -31.52
CA ILE A 3 8.65 13.55 -30.55
C ILE A 3 9.12 13.00 -29.20
N ARG A 4 9.68 13.86 -28.35
CA ARG A 4 9.96 13.51 -26.95
C ARG A 4 8.62 13.33 -26.26
N ARG A 5 8.11 12.09 -26.22
CA ARG A 5 7.04 11.70 -25.31
C ARG A 5 7.64 11.69 -23.91
N SER A 6 7.63 12.83 -23.23
CA SER A 6 7.80 12.89 -21.78
C SER A 6 6.56 12.22 -21.18
N GLY A 7 6.54 10.89 -21.16
CA GLY A 7 5.60 10.16 -20.33
C GLY A 7 5.99 10.45 -18.89
N ASN A 8 5.17 11.22 -18.19
CA ASN A 8 5.29 11.38 -16.75
C ASN A 8 5.04 9.98 -16.15
N PHE A 9 6.11 9.23 -15.91
CA PHE A 9 5.99 7.95 -15.22
C PHE A 9 5.71 8.28 -13.76
N ASP A 10 4.43 8.30 -13.40
CA ASP A 10 3.98 8.43 -12.02
C ASP A 10 4.35 7.16 -11.26
N LEU A 11 5.61 7.11 -10.83
CA LEU A 11 6.17 6.05 -9.99
C LEU A 11 5.27 5.81 -8.77
N ASN A 12 4.70 6.88 -8.21
CA ASN A 12 3.79 6.83 -7.09
C ASN A 12 2.49 6.08 -7.43
N ALA A 13 1.86 6.40 -8.56
CA ALA A 13 0.66 5.70 -9.02
C ALA A 13 0.97 4.23 -9.33
N GLY A 14 2.12 3.93 -9.92
CA GLY A 14 2.58 2.56 -10.18
C GLY A 14 2.77 1.75 -8.89
N ILE A 15 3.37 2.35 -7.86
CA ILE A 15 3.57 1.69 -6.55
C ILE A 15 2.23 1.45 -5.85
N VAL A 16 1.33 2.43 -5.84
CA VAL A 16 -0.01 2.28 -5.24
C VAL A 16 -0.80 1.18 -5.95
N GLN A 17 -0.79 1.17 -7.28
CA GLN A 17 -1.52 0.19 -8.08
C GLN A 17 -0.94 -1.23 -7.95
N LEU A 18 0.38 -1.37 -7.86
CA LEU A 18 1.04 -2.65 -7.56
C LEU A 18 0.67 -3.15 -6.17
N THR A 19 0.61 -2.25 -5.19
CA THR A 19 0.21 -2.56 -3.81
C THR A 19 -1.24 -3.01 -3.76
N GLN A 20 -2.16 -2.27 -4.40
CA GLN A 20 -3.56 -2.68 -4.52
C GLN A 20 -3.71 -4.04 -5.22
N LYS A 21 -2.95 -4.31 -6.28
CA LYS A 21 -2.95 -5.64 -6.92
C LYS A 21 -2.48 -6.75 -5.98
N LYS A 22 -1.45 -6.49 -5.16
CA LYS A 22 -1.01 -7.45 -4.15
C LYS A 22 -2.09 -7.68 -3.09
N LEU A 23 -2.70 -6.61 -2.58
CA LEU A 23 -3.81 -6.65 -1.64
C LEU A 23 -4.99 -7.46 -2.21
N ALA A 24 -5.35 -7.24 -3.47
CA ALA A 24 -6.43 -7.97 -4.15
C ALA A 24 -6.15 -9.47 -4.33
N GLY A 25 -4.91 -9.91 -4.13
CA GLY A 25 -4.54 -11.32 -4.16
C GLY A 25 -4.91 -12.07 -2.88
N PHE A 26 -5.23 -11.37 -1.78
CA PHE A 26 -5.53 -11.99 -0.49
C PHE A 26 -6.64 -11.30 0.32
N LEU A 27 -7.04 -10.09 -0.03
CA LEU A 27 -8.21 -9.39 0.51
C LEU A 27 -9.37 -9.48 -0.47
N ASP A 28 -10.58 -9.64 0.07
CA ASP A 28 -11.81 -9.59 -0.71
C ASP A 28 -12.06 -8.17 -1.26
N GLU A 29 -12.84 -8.03 -2.34
CA GLU A 29 -13.16 -6.72 -2.94
C GLU A 29 -13.74 -5.74 -1.92
N THR A 30 -14.52 -6.23 -0.95
CA THR A 30 -15.11 -5.41 0.12
C THR A 30 -14.06 -4.92 1.12
N GLU A 31 -13.05 -5.74 1.42
CA GLU A 31 -11.94 -5.38 2.30
C GLU A 31 -10.98 -4.41 1.59
N LEU A 32 -10.78 -4.62 0.30
CA LEU A 32 -9.96 -3.76 -0.55
C LEU A 32 -10.57 -2.37 -0.70
N ALA A 33 -11.91 -2.28 -0.86
CA ALA A 33 -12.63 -1.02 -0.90
C ALA A 33 -12.57 -0.24 0.43
N GLN A 34 -12.39 -0.94 1.55
CA GLN A 34 -12.20 -0.34 2.87
C GLN A 34 -10.73 -0.02 3.19
N THR A 35 -9.81 -0.37 2.29
CA THR A 35 -8.37 -0.16 2.45
C THR A 35 -7.89 1.00 1.60
N GLU A 36 -7.53 2.10 2.24
CA GLU A 36 -6.91 3.25 1.59
C GLU A 36 -5.38 3.11 1.63
N VAL A 37 -4.76 3.09 0.44
CA VAL A 37 -3.31 2.99 0.29
C VAL A 37 -2.73 4.38 0.02
N LYS A 38 -1.89 4.86 0.93
CA LYS A 38 -1.20 6.15 0.79
C LYS A 38 0.28 5.93 0.56
N LEU A 39 0.88 6.78 -0.26
CA LEU A 39 2.32 6.82 -0.42
C LEU A 39 2.82 8.15 0.16
N GLU A 40 3.44 8.11 1.34
CA GLU A 40 3.97 9.30 2.02
C GLU A 40 5.46 9.14 2.28
N GLY A 41 6.26 10.10 1.81
CA GLY A 41 7.71 10.08 2.02
C GLY A 41 8.44 8.85 1.47
N GLY A 42 7.91 8.24 0.41
CA GLY A 42 8.46 6.99 -0.17
C GLY A 42 8.06 5.71 0.58
N LYS A 43 7.19 5.81 1.59
CA LYS A 43 6.65 4.67 2.33
C LYS A 43 5.19 4.46 1.96
N ILE A 44 4.78 3.18 1.89
CA ILE A 44 3.40 2.79 1.67
C ILE A 44 2.73 2.65 3.04
N SER A 45 1.70 3.45 3.26
CA SER A 45 0.86 3.44 4.45
C SER A 45 -0.50 2.85 4.09
N PHE A 46 -1.01 1.97 4.95
CA PHE A 46 -2.31 1.34 4.79
C PHE A 46 -3.26 1.89 5.85
N VAL A 47 -4.40 2.41 5.42
CA VAL A 47 -5.47 2.89 6.30
C VAL A 47 -6.68 1.99 6.07
N ALA A 48 -6.95 1.12 7.02
CA ALA A 48 -8.04 0.15 6.97
C ALA A 48 -8.50 -0.20 8.40
N PRO A 49 -9.68 -0.82 8.58
CA PRO A 49 -10.08 -1.46 9.82
C PRO A 49 -8.99 -2.41 10.35
N GLU A 50 -8.88 -2.53 11.68
CA GLU A 50 -7.84 -3.33 12.35
C GLU A 50 -7.79 -4.78 11.85
N SER A 51 -8.95 -5.42 11.66
CA SER A 51 -9.03 -6.79 11.13
C SER A 51 -8.40 -6.95 9.74
N ILE A 52 -8.48 -5.91 8.91
CA ILE A 52 -7.86 -5.90 7.57
C ILE A 52 -6.36 -5.62 7.71
N LEU A 53 -5.96 -4.69 8.58
CA LEU A 53 -4.55 -4.42 8.87
C LEU A 53 -3.83 -5.65 9.42
N GLU A 54 -4.50 -6.47 10.24
CA GLU A 54 -3.97 -7.74 10.72
C GLU A 54 -3.74 -8.74 9.58
N LYS A 55 -4.71 -8.91 8.67
CA LYS A 55 -4.54 -9.75 7.46
C LYS A 55 -3.39 -9.26 6.59
N ILE A 56 -3.32 -7.95 6.34
CA ILE A 56 -2.23 -7.30 5.60
C ILE A 56 -0.89 -7.61 6.29
N THR A 57 -0.83 -7.47 7.61
CA THR A 57 0.39 -7.75 8.40
C THR A 57 0.79 -9.23 8.34
N GLN A 58 -0.18 -10.15 8.33
CA GLN A 58 0.12 -11.58 8.19
C GLN A 58 0.69 -11.94 6.80
N HIS A 59 0.21 -11.29 5.73
CA HIS A 59 0.64 -11.58 4.36
C HIS A 59 1.88 -10.79 3.90
N LEU A 60 2.01 -9.52 4.30
CA LEU A 60 3.10 -8.62 3.90
C LEU A 60 4.20 -8.51 4.96
N GLY A 61 3.96 -8.98 6.18
CA GLY A 61 4.86 -8.85 7.32
C GLY A 61 4.60 -7.57 8.13
N GLN A 62 5.40 -7.37 9.19
CA GLN A 62 5.29 -6.19 10.04
C GLN A 62 5.51 -4.90 9.22
N PRO A 63 4.60 -3.92 9.29
CA PRO A 63 4.78 -2.67 8.58
C PRO A 63 6.03 -1.96 9.13
N ALA A 64 6.82 -1.38 8.24
CA ALA A 64 8.08 -0.68 8.55
C ALA A 64 7.91 0.54 9.49
N GLY A 65 6.67 0.86 9.89
CA GLY A 65 6.30 1.93 10.81
C GLY A 65 5.44 1.48 11.98
N ARG A 66 5.26 0.17 12.26
CA ARG A 66 4.76 -0.25 13.57
C ARG A 66 5.87 0.06 14.57
N LEU A 67 5.91 1.29 15.06
CA LEU A 67 6.58 1.57 16.32
C LEU A 67 5.84 0.69 17.33
N SER A 68 6.46 -0.43 17.65
CA SER A 68 6.27 -1.06 18.94
C SER A 68 6.53 0.03 19.96
N THR A 69 5.49 0.67 20.47
CA THR A 69 5.53 1.20 21.83
C THR A 69 5.67 -0.02 22.75
N THR A 70 6.88 -0.58 22.76
CA THR A 70 7.39 -1.36 23.87
C THR A 70 7.56 -0.33 24.98
N ASN A 71 6.50 -0.17 25.78
CA ASN A 71 6.68 0.34 27.13
C ASN A 71 7.51 -0.73 27.87
N GLU A 72 8.77 -0.43 28.11
CA GLU A 72 9.55 -0.95 29.24
C GLU A 72 9.76 0.18 30.24
#